data_AF-A0A2P5FBT7-F1
#
_entry.id   AF-A0A2P5FBT7-F1
#
_cell.length_a   1.000
_cell.length_b   1.000
_cell.length_c   1.000
_cell.angle_alpha   90.00
_cell.angle_beta   90.00
_cell.angle_gamma   90.00
#
_symmetry.space_group_name_H-M   'P 1'
#
loop_
_entity.id
_entity.type
_entity.pdbx_description
1 polymer ?
#
loop_
_entity_poly.entity_id
_entity_poly.type
_entity_poly.pdbx_seq_one_letter_code
_entity_poly.pdbx_strand_id
1 'polypeptide(L)'
;MASWNSIPLEITYEVLGWIAFLAWSISFYPQVIMNFRRKSVVGLNLDFLVLNLTKHSSYLIYNATLYFSSEVQKQYFQKYGFWEMIPVAANDVAFSVHSVFVTLLLLFQTGIYEVSQTVSKITLAIVAVVWLAAGVCFFIALPTHSWLWLISVFK
;
A
#
# COMPACT_ATOMS: atom_id res chain seq x y z
N MET A 1 -1.21 24.85 -11.34
CA MET A 1 -1.18 23.37 -11.27
C MET A 1 -0.54 22.89 -12.55
N ALA A 2 0.48 22.04 -12.44
CA ALA A 2 0.98 21.31 -13.59
C ALA A 2 -0.17 20.52 -14.21
N SER A 3 -0.43 20.71 -15.49
CA SER A 3 -1.45 19.99 -16.24
C SER A 3 -0.79 19.18 -17.34
N TRP A 4 -1.44 18.11 -17.78
CA TRP A 4 -0.95 17.33 -18.90
C TRP A 4 -0.75 18.23 -20.13
N ASN A 5 0.39 18.07 -20.78
CA ASN A 5 0.69 18.79 -22.03
C ASN A 5 -0.22 18.34 -23.18
N SER A 6 -0.84 17.16 -23.07
CA SER A 6 -1.80 16.66 -24.04
C SER A 6 -2.91 15.83 -23.37
N ILE A 7 -4.15 16.14 -23.73
CA ILE A 7 -5.37 15.42 -23.28
C ILE A 7 -5.30 13.92 -23.64
N PRO A 8 -4.80 13.50 -24.83
CA PRO A 8 -4.69 12.08 -25.14
C PRO A 8 -3.77 11.32 -24.20
N LEU A 9 -2.67 11.94 -23.73
CA LEU A 9 -1.76 11.29 -22.78
C LEU A 9 -2.40 11.14 -21.40
N GLU A 10 -3.14 12.16 -20.94
CA GLU A 10 -3.90 12.10 -19.69
C GLU A 10 -4.89 10.94 -19.67
N ILE A 11 -5.71 10.83 -20.72
CA ILE A 11 -6.69 9.74 -20.87
C ILE A 11 -5.98 8.39 -20.92
N THR A 12 -4.88 8.29 -21.67
CA THR A 12 -4.14 7.03 -21.79
C THR A 12 -3.54 6.60 -20.45
N TYR A 13 -2.98 7.55 -19.69
CA TYR A 13 -2.44 7.29 -18.35
C TYR A 13 -3.51 6.77 -17.39
N GLU A 14 -4.68 7.43 -17.34
CA GLU A 14 -5.80 7.00 -16.51
C GLU A 14 -6.30 5.60 -16.90
N VAL A 15 -6.54 5.37 -18.19
CA VAL A 15 -7.04 4.07 -18.69
C VAL A 15 -6.06 2.94 -18.38
N LEU A 16 -4.76 3.13 -18.64
CA LEU A 16 -3.75 2.12 -18.35
C LEU A 16 -3.64 1.83 -16.86
N GLY A 17 -3.73 2.84 -16.01
CA GLY A 17 -3.68 2.66 -14.57
C GLY A 17 -4.90 1.89 -14.03
N TRP A 18 -6.10 2.13 -14.55
CA TRP A 18 -7.28 1.32 -14.20
C TRP A 18 -7.23 -0.11 -14.73
N ILE A 19 -6.68 -0.33 -15.92
CA ILE A 19 -6.43 -1.68 -16.46
C ILE A 19 -5.43 -2.42 -15.56
N ALA A 20 -4.35 -1.75 -15.16
CA ALA A 20 -3.37 -2.31 -14.24
C ALA A 20 -4.02 -2.67 -12.90
N PHE A 21 -4.81 -1.77 -12.31
CA PHE A 21 -5.58 -2.04 -11.10
C PHE A 21 -6.42 -3.32 -11.23
N LEU A 22 -7.18 -3.48 -12.32
CA LEU A 22 -8.03 -4.66 -12.55
C LEU A 22 -7.21 -5.94 -12.71
N ALA A 23 -6.16 -5.90 -13.53
CA ALA A 23 -5.30 -7.05 -13.79
C ALA A 23 -4.63 -7.55 -12.49
N TRP A 24 -4.08 -6.63 -11.70
CA TRP A 24 -3.50 -6.96 -10.41
C TRP A 24 -4.55 -7.44 -9.41
N SER A 25 -5.73 -6.81 -9.35
CA SER A 25 -6.82 -7.21 -8.44
C SER A 25 -7.24 -8.66 -8.68
N ILE A 26 -7.44 -9.05 -9.95
CA ILE A 26 -7.82 -10.42 -10.33
C ILE A 26 -6.80 -11.45 -9.81
N SER A 27 -5.52 -11.11 -9.78
CA SER A 27 -4.45 -12.03 -9.34
C SER A 27 -4.55 -12.44 -7.86
N PHE A 28 -5.22 -11.66 -7.00
CA PHE A 28 -5.35 -11.98 -5.57
C PHE A 28 -6.47 -13.00 -5.27
N TYR A 29 -7.52 -13.03 -6.08
CA TYR A 29 -8.71 -13.85 -5.83
C TYR A 29 -8.50 -15.37 -5.89
N PRO A 30 -7.66 -15.94 -6.78
CA PRO A 30 -7.42 -17.38 -6.82
C PRO A 30 -7.02 -17.96 -5.46
N GLN A 31 -6.16 -17.28 -4.72
CA GLN A 31 -5.73 -17.73 -3.39
C GLN A 31 -6.89 -17.70 -2.38
N VAL A 32 -7.67 -16.61 -2.35
CA VAL A 32 -8.84 -16.46 -1.46
C VAL A 32 -9.87 -17.56 -1.72
N ILE A 33 -10.17 -17.82 -2.99
CA ILE A 33 -11.14 -18.83 -3.43
C ILE A 33 -10.63 -20.23 -3.08
N MET A 34 -9.35 -20.52 -3.34
CA MET A 34 -8.76 -21.82 -3.03
C MET A 34 -8.82 -22.12 -1.53
N ASN A 35 -8.45 -21.17 -0.68
CA ASN A 35 -8.54 -21.29 0.77
C ASN A 35 -9.99 -21.54 1.22
N PHE A 36 -10.95 -20.80 0.65
CA PHE A 36 -12.37 -20.96 0.97
C PHE A 36 -12.92 -22.33 0.57
N ARG A 37 -12.50 -22.88 -0.58
CA ARG A 37 -12.92 -24.20 -1.08
C ARG A 37 -12.30 -25.34 -0.30
N ARG A 38 -11.01 -25.24 0.03
CA ARG A 38 -10.27 -26.29 0.75
C ARG A 38 -10.51 -26.25 2.26
N LYS A 39 -11.04 -25.14 2.80
CA LYS A 39 -11.17 -24.88 4.25
C LYS A 39 -9.84 -25.05 5.00
N SER A 40 -8.74 -24.82 4.28
CA SER A 40 -7.37 -25.04 4.72
C SER A 40 -6.49 -24.01 4.04
N VAL A 41 -5.57 -23.43 4.79
CA VAL A 41 -4.53 -22.51 4.28
C VAL A 41 -3.19 -23.22 4.12
N VAL A 42 -3.17 -24.56 4.15
CA VAL A 42 -1.96 -25.35 3.95
C VAL A 42 -1.42 -25.16 2.54
N GLY A 43 -0.22 -24.58 2.45
CA GLY A 43 0.45 -24.17 1.22
C GLY A 43 0.57 -22.65 1.05
N LEU A 44 -0.16 -21.85 1.85
CA LEU A 44 0.04 -20.41 1.92
C LEU A 44 1.23 -20.11 2.84
N ASN A 45 2.22 -19.39 2.32
CA ASN A 45 3.33 -18.91 3.13
C ASN A 45 2.87 -17.74 4.04
N LEU A 46 2.82 -17.99 5.35
CA LEU A 46 2.38 -16.99 6.34
C LEU A 46 3.35 -15.81 6.47
N ASP A 47 4.66 -16.06 6.32
CA ASP A 47 5.67 -14.99 6.35
C ASP A 47 5.43 -14.01 5.20
N PHE A 48 5.22 -14.56 4.00
CA PHE A 48 4.87 -13.76 2.83
C PHE A 48 3.57 -12.97 3.04
N LEU A 49 2.55 -13.57 3.65
CA LEU A 49 1.29 -12.88 3.91
C LEU A 49 1.47 -11.67 4.84
N VAL A 50 2.19 -11.85 5.95
CA VAL A 50 2.45 -10.80 6.94
C VAL A 50 3.32 -9.68 6.37
N LEU A 51 4.34 -10.02 5.58
CA LEU A 51 5.16 -9.03 4.87
C LEU A 51 4.36 -8.27 3.82
N ASN A 52 3.48 -8.94 3.08
CA ASN A 52 2.61 -8.27 2.12
C ASN A 52 1.64 -7.31 2.78
N LEU A 53 1.09 -7.68 3.94
CA LEU A 53 0.23 -6.76 4.69
C LEU A 53 1.00 -5.48 5.04
N THR A 54 2.22 -5.62 5.57
CA THR A 54 3.09 -4.48 5.90
C THR A 54 3.39 -3.61 4.67
N LYS A 55 3.75 -4.24 3.55
CA LYS A 55 4.02 -3.57 2.27
C LYS A 55 2.79 -2.80 1.77
N HIS A 56 1.64 -3.46 1.68
CA HIS A 56 0.42 -2.86 1.15
C HIS A 56 -0.14 -1.76 2.07
N SER A 57 -0.02 -1.92 3.39
CA SER A 57 -0.37 -0.87 4.34
C SER A 57 0.53 0.36 4.22
N SER A 58 1.85 0.18 4.09
CA SER A 58 2.80 1.28 3.89
C SER A 58 2.52 2.02 2.58
N TYR A 59 2.30 1.26 1.50
CA TYR A 59 1.93 1.80 0.19
C TYR A 59 0.60 2.56 0.24
N LEU A 60 -0.39 2.06 0.99
CA LEU A 60 -1.66 2.78 1.22
C LEU A 60 -1.45 4.08 1.98
N ILE A 61 -0.64 4.08 3.06
CA ILE A 61 -0.35 5.29 3.83
C ILE A 61 0.29 6.35 2.94
N TYR A 62 1.30 5.98 2.14
CA TYR A 62 1.96 6.88 1.20
C TYR A 62 0.97 7.47 0.18
N ASN A 63 0.25 6.61 -0.54
CA ASN A 63 -0.65 7.05 -1.62
C ASN A 63 -1.83 7.86 -1.07
N ALA A 64 -2.51 7.37 -0.03
CA ALA A 64 -3.65 8.08 0.54
C ALA A 64 -3.24 9.43 1.12
N THR A 65 -2.10 9.50 1.81
CA THR A 65 -1.65 10.75 2.42
C THR A 65 -1.21 11.77 1.37
N LEU A 66 -0.44 11.36 0.36
CA LEU A 66 -0.01 12.25 -0.72
C LEU A 66 -1.18 12.67 -1.63
N TYR A 67 -2.19 11.82 -1.80
CA TYR A 67 -3.37 12.10 -2.62
C TYR A 67 -4.40 13.00 -1.91
N PHE A 68 -4.67 12.79 -0.63
CA PHE A 68 -5.73 13.52 0.10
C PHE A 68 -5.23 14.72 0.92
N SER A 69 -3.99 14.70 1.43
CA SER A 69 -3.51 15.76 2.34
C SER A 69 -2.98 16.97 1.56
N SER A 70 -3.72 18.07 1.62
CA SER A 70 -3.31 19.34 1.01
C SER A 70 -2.00 19.89 1.59
N GLU A 71 -1.73 19.65 2.88
CA GLU A 71 -0.50 20.08 3.52
C GLU A 71 0.72 19.32 2.98
N VAL A 72 0.57 18.02 2.75
CA VAL A 72 1.64 17.18 2.18
C VAL A 72 1.89 17.54 0.72
N GLN A 73 0.82 17.80 -0.04
CA GLN A 73 0.94 18.30 -1.42
C GLN A 73 1.64 19.66 -1.47
N LYS A 74 1.31 20.58 -0.57
CA LYS A 74 1.98 21.86 -0.46
C LYS A 74 3.47 21.69 -0.18
N GLN A 75 3.84 20.83 0.77
CA GLN A 75 5.25 20.51 1.05
C GLN A 75 5.94 19.86 -0.16
N TYR A 76 5.24 19.02 -0.93
CA TYR A 76 5.75 18.43 -2.15
C TYR A 76 6.09 19.51 -3.18
N PHE A 77 5.16 20.43 -3.45
CA PHE A 77 5.39 21.53 -4.40
C PHE A 77 6.46 22.50 -3.93
N GLN A 78 6.58 22.74 -2.62
CA GLN A 78 7.68 23.54 -2.07
C GLN A 78 9.05 22.89 -2.28
N LYS A 79 9.12 21.55 -2.23
CA LYS A 79 10.36 20.80 -2.38
C LYS A 79 10.77 20.58 -3.84
N TYR A 80 9.82 20.20 -4.69
CA TYR A 80 10.10 19.79 -6.08
C TYR A 80 9.68 20.84 -7.12
N GLY A 81 8.84 21.80 -6.76
CA GLY A 81 8.38 22.87 -7.63
C GLY A 81 6.87 22.84 -7.86
N PHE A 82 6.26 24.02 -8.07
CA PHE A 82 4.81 24.18 -8.30
C PHE A 82 4.35 23.76 -9.71
N TRP A 83 5.30 23.49 -10.60
CA TRP A 83 5.08 23.01 -11.96
C TRP A 83 5.22 21.48 -12.10
N GLU A 84 5.48 20.78 -10.99
CA GLU A 84 5.48 19.32 -10.94
C GLU A 84 4.07 18.77 -10.68
N MET A 85 3.82 17.55 -11.16
CA MET A 85 2.58 16.82 -10.86
C MET A 85 2.74 15.99 -9.58
N ILE A 86 1.64 15.79 -8.86
CA ILE A 86 1.60 14.80 -7.79
C ILE A 86 1.68 13.41 -8.42
N PRO A 87 2.66 12.57 -8.05
CA PRO A 87 2.93 11.30 -8.72
C PRO A 87 2.02 10.15 -8.24
N VAL A 88 0.82 10.48 -7.77
CA VAL A 88 -0.15 9.51 -7.22
C VAL A 88 -1.50 9.78 -7.87
N ALA A 89 -2.06 8.75 -8.48
CA ALA A 89 -3.38 8.81 -9.09
C ALA A 89 -4.44 8.09 -8.23
N ALA A 90 -5.71 8.28 -8.59
CA ALA A 90 -6.82 7.67 -7.86
C ALA A 90 -6.78 6.12 -7.91
N ASN A 91 -6.29 5.56 -9.01
CA ASN A 91 -6.12 4.13 -9.20
C ASN A 91 -5.07 3.52 -8.24
N ASP A 92 -3.99 4.23 -7.89
CA ASP A 92 -2.98 3.79 -6.92
C ASP A 92 -3.58 3.67 -5.51
N VAL A 93 -4.41 4.65 -5.13
CA VAL A 93 -5.15 4.64 -3.86
C VAL A 93 -6.17 3.49 -3.87
N ALA A 94 -6.96 3.33 -4.93
CA ALA A 94 -7.92 2.24 -5.04
C ALA A 94 -7.24 0.87 -4.98
N PHE A 95 -6.11 0.70 -5.67
CA PHE A 95 -5.31 -0.52 -5.67
C PHE A 95 -4.76 -0.86 -4.29
N SER A 96 -4.18 0.12 -3.60
CA SER A 96 -3.59 -0.07 -2.28
C SER A 96 -4.65 -0.41 -1.23
N VAL A 97 -5.82 0.27 -1.24
CA VAL A 97 -6.97 -0.08 -0.39
C VAL A 97 -7.44 -1.51 -0.66
N HIS A 98 -7.66 -1.86 -1.92
CA HIS A 98 -8.10 -3.20 -2.32
C HIS A 98 -7.10 -4.28 -1.86
N SER A 99 -5.81 -4.05 -2.09
CA SER A 99 -4.75 -4.98 -1.73
C SER A 99 -4.68 -5.21 -0.21
N VAL A 100 -4.79 -4.15 0.60
CA VAL A 100 -4.87 -4.28 2.06
C VAL A 100 -6.10 -5.09 2.46
N PHE A 101 -7.26 -4.77 1.89
CA PHE A 101 -8.50 -5.48 2.20
C PHE A 101 -8.41 -6.98 1.89
N VAL A 102 -7.95 -7.36 0.68
CA VAL A 102 -7.81 -8.76 0.31
C VAL A 102 -6.75 -9.47 1.16
N THR A 103 -5.66 -8.79 1.50
CA THR A 103 -4.65 -9.36 2.41
C THR A 103 -5.20 -9.58 3.82
N LEU A 104 -6.05 -8.68 4.32
CA LEU A 104 -6.75 -8.86 5.60
C LEU A 104 -7.76 -10.02 5.53
N LEU A 105 -8.45 -10.21 4.41
CA LEU A 105 -9.30 -11.39 4.20
C LEU A 105 -8.50 -12.69 4.24
N LEU A 106 -7.33 -12.73 3.60
CA LEU A 106 -6.43 -13.88 3.67
C LEU A 106 -5.94 -14.11 5.10
N LEU A 107 -5.57 -13.06 5.83
CA LEU A 107 -5.18 -13.16 7.24
C LEU A 107 -6.33 -13.70 8.10
N PHE A 108 -7.55 -13.23 7.88
CA PHE A 108 -8.75 -13.75 8.54
C PHE A 108 -8.96 -15.24 8.25
N GLN A 109 -8.76 -15.69 7.01
CA GLN A 109 -8.81 -17.11 6.66
C GLN A 109 -7.78 -17.94 7.43
N THR A 110 -6.58 -17.41 7.69
CA THR A 110 -5.58 -18.12 8.52
C THR A 110 -5.99 -18.24 9.99
N GLY A 111 -6.88 -17.38 10.48
CA GLY A 111 -7.41 -17.47 11.86
C GLY A 111 -8.54 -18.50 12.04
N ILE A 112 -9.21 -18.91 10.95
CA ILE A 112 -10.37 -19.82 10.99
C ILE A 112 -10.04 -21.20 10.43
N TYR A 113 -9.24 -21.27 9.38
CA TYR A 113 -8.93 -22.51 8.68
C TYR A 113 -7.69 -23.19 9.24
N GLU A 114 -7.55 -24.47 8.93
CA GLU A 114 -6.40 -25.26 9.36
C GLU A 114 -5.09 -24.68 8.83
N VAL A 115 -4.13 -24.51 9.74
CA VAL A 115 -2.81 -23.94 9.48
C VAL A 115 -1.75 -24.96 9.87
N SER A 116 -0.82 -25.27 8.96
CA SER A 116 0.30 -26.19 9.24
C SER A 116 1.59 -25.50 9.65
N GLN A 117 1.70 -24.19 9.43
CA GLN A 117 2.93 -23.41 9.63
C GLN A 117 2.67 -22.24 10.59
N THR A 118 3.73 -21.71 11.17
CA THR A 118 3.66 -20.49 12.00
C THR A 118 4.51 -19.40 11.37
N VAL A 119 4.24 -18.14 11.72
CA VAL A 119 5.05 -17.00 11.28
C VAL A 119 6.43 -17.11 11.92
N SER A 120 7.48 -16.97 11.11
CA SER A 120 8.86 -16.99 11.56
C SER A 120 9.15 -15.81 12.49
N LYS A 121 9.93 -16.06 13.54
CA LYS A 121 10.41 -15.02 14.46
C LYS A 121 11.21 -13.94 13.74
N ILE A 122 11.89 -14.29 12.64
CA ILE A 122 12.64 -13.33 11.82
C ILE A 122 11.67 -12.37 11.13
N THR A 123 10.60 -12.89 10.52
CA THR A 123 9.55 -12.08 9.90
C THR A 123 8.92 -11.13 10.92
N LEU A 124 8.57 -11.66 12.10
CA LEU A 124 7.99 -10.85 13.16
C LEU A 124 8.96 -9.74 13.63
N ALA A 125 10.26 -10.06 13.75
CA ALA A 125 11.28 -9.07 14.08
C ALA A 125 11.41 -7.99 12.99
N ILE A 126 11.41 -8.36 11.72
CA ILE A 126 11.46 -7.41 10.59
C ILE A 126 10.26 -6.47 10.64
N VAL A 127 9.04 -7.03 10.77
CA VAL A 127 7.81 -6.23 10.84
C VAL A 127 7.83 -5.30 12.05
N ALA A 128 8.23 -5.80 13.23
CA ALA A 128 8.35 -4.98 14.42
C ALA A 128 9.34 -3.82 14.21
N VAL A 129 10.52 -4.08 13.65
CA VAL A 129 11.52 -3.04 13.37
C VAL A 129 10.97 -1.99 12.40
N VAL A 130 10.30 -2.41 11.32
CA VAL A 130 9.72 -1.50 10.33
C VAL A 130 8.67 -0.58 10.97
N TRP A 131 7.72 -1.14 11.72
CA TRP A 131 6.66 -0.34 12.34
C TRP A 131 7.15 0.50 13.51
N LEU A 132 8.16 0.05 14.26
CA LEU A 132 8.81 0.86 15.28
C LEU A 132 9.55 2.04 14.66
N ALA A 133 10.32 1.81 13.58
CA ALA A 133 10.99 2.88 12.86
C ALA A 133 10.00 3.90 12.29
N ALA A 134 8.88 3.43 11.73
CA ALA A 134 7.78 4.29 11.28
C ALA A 134 7.19 5.13 12.42
N GLY A 135 6.96 4.52 13.60
CA GLY A 135 6.50 5.22 14.80
C GLY A 135 7.48 6.28 15.27
N VAL A 136 8.78 5.98 15.30
CA VAL A 136 9.83 6.96 15.64
C VAL A 136 9.84 8.12 14.65
N CYS A 137 9.77 7.84 13.35
CA CYS A 137 9.71 8.88 12.31
C CYS A 137 8.47 9.77 12.49
N PHE A 138 7.32 9.20 12.88
CA PHE A 138 6.11 9.96 13.17
C PHE A 138 6.32 10.96 14.30
N PHE A 139 6.91 10.53 15.42
CA PHE A 139 7.18 11.43 16.55
C PHE A 139 8.22 12.50 16.23
N ILE A 140 9.19 12.22 15.36
CA ILE A 140 10.17 13.22 14.88
C ILE A 140 9.49 14.25 13.97
N ALA A 141 8.60 13.81 13.09
CA ALA A 141 7.92 14.69 12.13
C ALA A 141 6.82 15.55 12.77
N LEU A 142 6.28 15.11 13.91
CA LEU A 142 5.19 15.77 14.63
C LEU A 142 5.49 17.24 15.01
N PRO A 143 6.60 17.58 15.70
CA PRO A 143 6.90 18.97 16.07
C PRO A 143 7.29 19.85 14.88
N THR A 144 7.92 19.29 13.85
CA THR A 144 8.40 20.04 12.68
C THR A 144 7.38 20.10 11.55
N HIS A 145 6.20 19.49 11.72
CA HIS A 145 5.18 19.32 10.68
C HIS A 145 5.74 18.80 9.35
N SER A 146 6.80 17.98 9.39
CA SER A 146 7.51 17.50 8.19
C SER A 146 6.83 16.26 7.60
N TRP A 147 5.56 16.41 7.21
CA TRP A 147 4.70 15.31 6.77
C TRP A 147 5.17 14.67 5.47
N LEU A 148 5.70 15.45 4.51
CA LEU A 148 6.24 14.89 3.28
C LEU A 148 7.46 13.99 3.55
N TRP A 149 8.31 14.38 4.50
CA TRP A 149 9.45 13.56 4.91
C TRP A 149 8.99 12.27 5.57
N LEU A 150 8.00 12.34 6.46
CA LEU A 150 7.40 11.16 7.09
C LEU A 150 6.87 10.16 6.05
N ILE A 151 6.04 10.62 5.10
CA ILE A 151 5.47 9.70 4.12
C ILE A 151 6.52 9.11 3.18
N SER A 152 7.63 9.82 2.94
CA SER A 152 8.72 9.31 2.09
C SER A 152 9.43 8.10 2.69
N VAL A 153 9.30 7.85 4.00
CA VAL A 153 9.78 6.61 4.66
C VAL A 153 8.94 5.40 4.25
N PHE A 154 7.68 5.61 3.86
CA PHE A 154 6.75 4.56 3.44
C PHE A 154 6.71 4.35 1.92
N LYS A 155 7.51 5.09 1.16
CA LYS A 155 7.64 4.95 -0.30
C LYS A 155 8.53 3.76 -0.65
#